data_AF-A0A357B4R1-F1
#
_entry.id   AF-A0A357B4R1-F1
#
_cell.length_a   1.000
_cell.length_b   1.000
_cell.length_c   1.000
_cell.angle_alpha   90.00
_cell.angle_beta   90.00
_cell.angle_gamma   90.00
#
_symmetry.space_group_name_H-M   'P 1'
#
loop_
_entity.id
_entity.type
_entity.pdbx_description
1 polymer ?
#
loop_
_entity_poly.entity_id
_entity_poly.type
_entity_poly.pdbx_seq_one_letter_code
_entity_poly.pdbx_strand_id
1 'polypeptide(L)' 'MVSAIYYSSQTGHTRQYARLLAEALSLPWYDMARRVPAPKSREVIYMGWLFAGKVKGYEKAAKENRVKAV' A
#
# COMPACT_ATOMS: atom_id res chain seq x y z
N MET A 1 5.16 -13.83 5.82
CA MET A 1 6.08 -13.02 5.01
C MET A 1 5.29 -11.96 4.26
N VAL A 2 5.70 -10.69 4.40
CA VAL A 2 5.17 -9.58 3.59
C VAL A 2 5.48 -9.84 2.12
N SER A 3 4.49 -9.73 1.24
CA SER A 3 4.64 -10.10 -0.17
C SER A 3 4.43 -8.97 -1.16
N ALA A 4 3.81 -7.86 -0.74
CA ALA A 4 3.58 -6.72 -1.63
C ALA A 4 3.38 -5.42 -0.83
N ILE A 5 3.67 -4.30 -1.49
CA ILE A 5 3.43 -2.95 -0.97
C ILE A 5 2.28 -2.33 -1.76
N TYR A 6 1.23 -1.96 -1.06
CA TYR A 6 0.14 -1.15 -1.62
C TYR A 6 0.36 0.29 -1.24
N TYR A 7 0.13 1.20 -2.19
CA TYR A 7 0.12 2.61 -1.87
C TYR A 7 -1.09 3.31 -2.46
N SER A 8 -1.51 4.39 -1.81
CA SER A 8 -2.46 5.34 -2.35
C SER A 8 -1.87 6.74 -2.29
N SER A 9 -1.88 7.44 -3.43
CA SER A 9 -1.36 8.79 -3.55
C SER A 9 -2.35 9.69 -4.23
N GLN A 10 -2.57 10.88 -3.67
CA GLN A 10 -3.41 11.90 -4.30
C GLN A 10 -2.61 12.78 -5.27
N THR A 11 -1.39 13.15 -4.89
CA THR A 11 -0.50 14.07 -5.64
C THR A 11 0.81 13.41 -6.10
N GLY A 12 1.00 12.12 -5.85
CA GLY A 12 2.15 11.35 -6.33
C GLY A 12 3.35 11.26 -5.37
N HIS A 13 3.35 11.96 -4.23
CA HIS A 13 4.45 11.87 -3.26
C HIS A 13 4.56 10.48 -2.63
N THR A 14 3.45 9.89 -2.19
CA THR A 14 3.41 8.54 -1.61
C THR A 14 3.96 7.47 -2.56
N ARG A 15 3.84 7.68 -3.87
CA ARG A 15 4.38 6.76 -4.88
C ARG A 15 5.91 6.67 -4.82
N GLN A 16 6.60 7.78 -4.60
CA GLN A 16 8.06 7.79 -4.52
C GLN A 16 8.54 7.02 -3.28
N TYR A 17 7.89 7.23 -2.13
CA TYR A 17 8.19 6.47 -0.92
C TYR A 17 7.88 4.99 -1.06
N ALA A 18 6.74 4.65 -1.68
CA ALA A 18 6.38 3.26 -1.94
C ALA A 18 7.41 2.55 -2.82
N ARG A 19 7.92 3.25 -3.84
CA ARG A 19 8.99 2.75 -4.70
C ARG A 19 10.28 2.54 -3.92
N LEU A 20 10.73 3.51 -3.11
CA LEU A 20 11.96 3.38 -2.32
C LEU A 20 11.89 2.19 -1.36
N LEU A 21 10.76 2.02 -0.68
CA LEU A 21 10.56 0.88 0.23
C LEU A 21 10.52 -0.45 -0.55
N ALA A 22 9.91 -0.46 -1.72
CA ALA A 22 9.86 -1.62 -2.60
C ALA A 22 11.23 -2.02 -3.12
N GLU A 23 12.06 -1.05 -3.51
CA GLU A 23 13.45 -1.29 -3.91
C GLU A 23 14.27 -1.83 -2.73
N ALA A 24 14.10 -1.28 -1.52
CA ALA A 24 14.79 -1.74 -0.32
C ALA A 24 14.40 -3.17 0.10
N LEU A 25 13.11 -3.52 -0.01
CA LEU A 25 12.58 -4.83 0.36
C LEU A 25 12.60 -5.83 -0.81
N SER A 26 12.97 -5.40 -2.02
CA SER A 26 12.82 -6.17 -3.27
C SER A 26 11.40 -6.75 -3.45
N LEU A 27 10.38 -5.96 -3.10
CA LEU A 27 8.97 -6.35 -3.16
C LEU A 27 8.24 -5.64 -4.32
N PRO A 28 7.21 -6.27 -4.91
CA PRO A 28 6.37 -5.60 -5.88
C PRO A 28 5.51 -4.52 -5.20
N TRP A 29 5.34 -3.40 -5.88
CA TRP A 29 4.52 -2.27 -5.42
C TRP A 29 3.34 -2.02 -6.36
N TYR A 30 2.15 -1.79 -5.80
CA TYR A 30 0.91 -1.63 -6.55
C TYR A 30 0.14 -0.40 -6.10
N ASP A 31 -0.45 0.28 -7.07
CA ASP A 31 -1.33 1.42 -6.82
C ASP A 31 -2.75 0.94 -6.49
N MET A 32 -3.23 1.29 -5.31
CA MET A 32 -4.58 0.94 -4.89
C MET A 32 -5.66 1.64 -5.73
N ALA A 33 -5.38 2.84 -6.26
CA ALA A 33 -6.30 3.55 -7.15
C ALA A 33 -6.50 2.80 -8.48
N ARG A 34 -5.48 2.04 -8.93
CA ARG A 34 -5.55 1.24 -10.16
C ARG A 34 -6.21 -0.12 -9.98
N ARG A 35 -6.67 -0.48 -8.77
CA ARG A 35 -7.39 -1.74 -8.48
C ARG A 35 -6.68 -2.97 -9.06
N VAL A 36 -5.36 -3.04 -8.93
CA VAL A 36 -4.64 -4.25 -9.35
C VAL A 36 -4.96 -5.36 -8.35
N PRO A 37 -5.53 -6.50 -8.78
CA PRO A 37 -5.89 -7.57 -7.86
C PRO A 37 -4.64 -8.09 -7.18
N ALA A 38 -4.57 -7.86 -5.87
CA ALA A 38 -3.61 -8.53 -5.01
C ALA A 38 -3.86 -10.04 -5.04
N PRO A 39 -2.83 -10.89 -5.00
CA PRO A 39 -3.03 -12.27 -4.61
C PRO A 39 -3.66 -12.28 -3.21
N LYS A 40 -4.94 -12.66 -3.13
CA LYS A 40 -5.68 -12.83 -1.88
C LYS A 40 -4.86 -13.73 -0.95
N SER A 41 -4.77 -13.32 0.33
CA SER A 41 -4.08 -14.07 1.42
C SER A 41 -2.56 -13.88 1.55
N ARG A 42 -2.02 -12.71 1.23
CA ARG A 42 -0.64 -12.34 1.60
C ARG A 42 -0.58 -11.12 2.50
N GLU A 43 0.45 -11.06 3.36
CA GLU A 43 0.71 -9.92 4.22
C GLU A 43 1.19 -8.75 3.37
N VAL A 44 0.59 -7.57 3.56
CA VAL A 44 0.91 -6.38 2.75
C VAL A 44 1.26 -5.19 3.63
N ILE A 45 2.12 -4.32 3.11
CA ILE A 45 2.40 -3.00 3.69
C ILE A 45 1.52 -2.01 2.95
N TYR A 46 0.79 -1.17 3.69
CA TYR A 46 -0.08 -0.16 3.09
C TYR A 46 0.48 1.24 3.35
N MET A 47 0.80 1.98 2.29
CA MET A 47 1.21 3.38 2.36
C MET A 47 0.11 4.27 1.82
N GLY A 48 -0.71 4.81 2.71
CA GLY A 48 -1.71 5.80 2.35
C GLY A 48 -1.25 7.21 2.65
N TRP A 49 -1.81 8.16 1.91
CA TRP A 49 -1.72 9.56 2.29
C TRP A 49 -2.53 9.82 3.57
N LEU A 50 -1.94 10.58 4.49
CA LEU A 50 -2.58 11.04 5.71
C LEU A 50 -3.42 12.28 5.39
N PHE A 51 -4.73 12.19 5.61
CA PHE A 51 -5.63 13.34 5.48
C PHE A 51 -6.43 13.50 6.76
N ALA A 52 -6.35 14.69 7.37
CA ALA A 52 -7.05 15.02 8.61
C ALA A 52 -6.82 13.98 9.75
N GLY A 53 -5.59 13.51 9.90
CA GLY A 53 -5.22 12.52 10.94
C GLY A 53 -5.67 11.08 10.65
N LYS A 54 -6.23 10.80 9.46
CA LYS A 54 -6.60 9.44 9.04
C LYS A 54 -5.87 9.05 7.76
N VAL A 55 -5.37 7.82 7.72
CA VAL A 55 -4.80 7.25 6.50
C VAL A 55 -5.96 6.88 5.56
N LYS A 56 -6.16 7.69 4.52
CA LYS A 56 -7.23 7.45 3.54
C LYS A 56 -6.95 6.15 2.78
N GLY A 57 -7.98 5.33 2.59
CA GLY A 57 -7.92 4.06 1.86
C GLY A 57 -7.44 2.85 2.70
N TYR A 58 -6.98 3.07 3.93
CA TYR A 58 -6.58 1.99 4.84
C TYR A 58 -7.73 1.02 5.12
N GLU A 59 -8.95 1.52 5.39
CA GLU A 59 -10.11 0.67 5.67
C GLU A 59 -10.45 -0.27 4.51
N LYS A 60 -10.29 0.18 3.26
CA LYS A 60 -10.47 -0.67 2.08
C LYS A 60 -9.33 -1.69 1.97
N ALA A 61 -8.10 -1.26 2.24
CA ALA A 61 -6.92 -2.12 2.15
C ALA A 61 -6.94 -3.23 3.21
N ALA A 62 -7.31 -2.90 4.44
CA ALA A 62 -7.47 -3.83 5.55
C ALA A 62 -8.66 -4.79 5.34
N LYS A 63 -9.69 -4.37 4.60
CA LYS A 63 -10.84 -5.23 4.28
C LYS A 63 -10.52 -6.26 3.18
N GLU A 64 -9.69 -5.88 2.21
CA GLU A 64 -9.32 -6.74 1.07
C GLU A 64 -8.03 -7.54 1.30
N ASN A 65 -7.15 -7.08 2.19
CA ASN A 65 -5.82 -7.64 2.43
C ASN A 65 -5.45 -7.67 3.92
N ARG A 66 -4.48 -8.53 4.27
CA ARG A 66 -3.94 -8.62 5.63
C ARG A 66 -2.84 -7.57 5.82
N VAL A 67 -3.23 -6.34 6.12
CA VAL A 67 -2.29 -5.23 6.34
C VAL A 67 -1.51 -5.45 7.64
N LYS A 68 -0.18 -5.40 7.57
CA LYS A 68 0.72 -5.61 8.72
C LYS A 68 1.45 -4.35 9.18
N ALA A 69 1.55 -3.36 8.31
CA ALA A 69 2.16 -2.07 8.61
C ALA A 69 1.45 -0.97 7.79
N VAL A 70 1.37 0.22 8.39
CA VAL A 70 0.72 1.43 7.88
C VAL A 70 1.65 2.62 8.04
#